data_AF-A0A351AUW9-F1
#
_entry.id   AF-A0A351AUW9-F1
#
_cell.length_a   1.000
_cell.length_b   1.000
_cell.length_c   1.000
_cell.angle_alpha   90.00
_cell.angle_beta   90.00
_cell.angle_gamma   90.00
#
_symmetry.space_group_name_H-M   'P 1'
#
loop_
_entity.id
_entity.type
_entity.pdbx_description
1 polymer ?
#
loop_
_entity_poly.entity_id
_entity_poly.type
_entity_poly.pdbx_seq_one_letter_code
_entity_poly.pdbx_strand_id
1 'polypeptide(L)'
;FINKDVNSFYREEKIKIEYNVRYSKALETVGLRFEVRMLDGTAVATAVSENIPIKCSDRVQSFSASYDVSNLVEGVYKTYYTFFTYNEYGNYRNIDCVPGLQFSIVPPDERCIAEWDGQQWGFVQLPSPETKPERSELNG
;
A
#
# COMPACT_ATOMS: atom_id res chain seq x y z
N PHE A 1 -7.84 -5.54 -10.74
CA PHE A 1 -8.08 -5.81 -9.31
C PHE A 1 -9.20 -6.83 -9.16
N ILE A 2 -9.28 -7.56 -8.05
CA ILE A 2 -10.35 -8.57 -7.88
C ILE A 2 -11.71 -7.87 -7.72
N ASN A 3 -12.73 -8.35 -8.44
CA ASN A 3 -14.14 -7.90 -8.36
C ASN A 3 -14.39 -6.41 -8.69
N LYS A 4 -13.61 -5.81 -9.61
CA LYS A 4 -13.80 -4.41 -10.00
C LYS A 4 -13.51 -4.19 -11.48
N ASP A 5 -14.42 -3.50 -12.18
CA ASP A 5 -14.32 -3.21 -13.61
C ASP A 5 -13.48 -1.97 -13.91
N VAL A 6 -13.31 -1.09 -12.92
CA VAL A 6 -12.50 0.14 -13.00
C VAL A 6 -11.47 0.19 -11.88
N ASN A 7 -10.30 0.78 -12.18
CA ASN A 7 -9.19 0.90 -11.23
C ASN A 7 -9.27 2.18 -10.39
N SER A 8 -10.47 2.57 -9.96
CA SER A 8 -10.72 3.81 -9.19
C SER A 8 -11.36 3.47 -7.85
N PHE A 9 -10.74 3.89 -6.76
CA PHE A 9 -11.10 3.49 -5.40
C PHE A 9 -11.44 4.70 -4.54
N TYR A 10 -12.48 4.59 -3.74
CA TYR A 10 -12.65 5.46 -2.57
C TYR A 10 -11.64 5.08 -1.49
N ARG A 11 -11.34 6.02 -0.59
CA ARG A 11 -10.32 5.84 0.46
C ARG A 11 -10.70 4.72 1.44
N GLU A 12 -11.98 4.49 1.63
CA GLU A 12 -12.53 3.45 2.50
C GLU A 12 -12.47 2.06 1.84
N GLU A 13 -12.20 1.98 0.54
CA GLU A 13 -12.08 0.71 -0.18
C GLU A 13 -10.71 0.07 0.05
N LYS A 14 -10.70 -1.26 0.22
CA LYS A 14 -9.45 -2.03 0.17
C LYS A 14 -9.16 -2.47 -1.25
N ILE A 15 -7.90 -2.35 -1.65
CA ILE A 15 -7.42 -2.89 -2.93
C ILE A 15 -7.10 -4.37 -2.74
N LYS A 16 -7.77 -5.25 -3.50
CA LYS A 16 -7.52 -6.70 -3.46
C LYS A 16 -6.77 -7.17 -4.70
N ILE A 17 -5.68 -7.90 -4.49
CA ILE A 17 -4.81 -8.42 -5.54
C ILE A 17 -4.64 -9.92 -5.35
N GLU A 18 -4.77 -10.67 -6.44
CA GLU A 18 -4.39 -12.08 -6.52
C GLU A 18 -3.01 -12.18 -7.15
N TYR A 19 -2.13 -12.93 -6.51
CA TYR A 19 -0.78 -13.22 -6.96
C TYR A 19 -0.69 -14.66 -7.43
N ASN A 20 -0.13 -14.86 -8.61
CA ASN A 20 0.21 -16.18 -9.14
C ASN A 20 1.74 -16.26 -9.25
N VAL A 21 2.35 -17.07 -8.40
CA VAL A 21 3.81 -17.06 -8.18
C VAL A 21 4.40 -18.43 -8.45
N ARG A 22 5.55 -18.45 -9.13
CA ARG A 22 6.41 -19.64 -9.24
C ARG A 22 7.64 -19.44 -8.35
N TYR A 23 7.82 -20.34 -7.38
CA TYR A 23 8.89 -20.26 -6.40
C TYR A 23 9.67 -21.58 -6.36
N SER A 24 10.67 -21.72 -7.22
CA SER A 24 11.36 -22.99 -7.49
C SER A 24 12.71 -23.17 -6.80
N LYS A 25 13.23 -22.15 -6.11
CA LYS A 25 14.51 -22.23 -5.38
C LYS A 25 14.29 -21.89 -3.92
N ALA A 26 14.55 -22.82 -3.02
CA ALA A 26 14.35 -22.61 -1.60
C ALA A 26 15.19 -21.43 -1.07
N LEU A 27 14.52 -20.55 -0.35
CA LEU A 27 15.01 -19.39 0.37
C LEU A 27 14.52 -19.50 1.82
N GLU A 28 15.23 -18.83 2.72
CA GLU A 28 14.95 -18.85 4.16
C GLU A 28 13.58 -18.22 4.47
N THR A 29 13.34 -17.02 3.95
CA THR A 29 12.05 -16.33 4.01
C THR A 29 11.68 -15.74 2.66
N VAL A 30 10.40 -15.50 2.45
CA VAL A 30 9.92 -14.69 1.32
C VAL A 30 8.90 -13.68 1.85
N GLY A 31 9.10 -12.42 1.50
CA GLY A 31 8.19 -11.31 1.75
C GLY A 31 7.73 -10.65 0.46
N LEU A 32 6.73 -9.77 0.59
CA LEU A 32 6.14 -8.99 -0.49
C LEU A 32 6.05 -7.53 -0.10
N ARG A 33 6.46 -6.63 -0.99
CA ARG A 33 6.19 -5.20 -0.90
C ARG A 33 5.18 -4.79 -1.96
N PHE A 34 4.15 -4.09 -1.51
CA PHE A 34 3.24 -3.33 -2.36
C PHE A 34 3.70 -1.88 -2.32
N GLU A 35 4.43 -1.46 -3.34
CA GLU A 35 4.98 -0.11 -3.46
C GLU A 35 4.01 0.76 -4.25
N VAL A 36 3.65 1.92 -3.71
CA VAL A 36 2.80 2.92 -4.37
C VAL A 36 3.66 4.10 -4.75
N ARG A 37 3.56 4.53 -6.01
CA ARG A 37 4.29 5.67 -6.57
C ARG A 37 3.38 6.58 -7.36
N MET A 38 3.76 7.85 -7.46
CA MET A 38 3.20 8.76 -8.46
C MET A 38 3.59 8.31 -9.87
N LEU A 39 2.89 8.83 -10.90
CA LEU A 39 3.17 8.49 -12.29
C LEU A 39 4.60 8.85 -12.73
N ASP A 40 5.16 9.93 -12.19
CA ASP A 40 6.56 10.34 -12.41
C ASP A 40 7.60 9.44 -11.71
N GLY A 41 7.16 8.51 -10.85
CA GLY A 41 8.03 7.57 -10.12
C GLY A 41 8.33 7.96 -8.68
N THR A 42 7.88 9.13 -8.21
CA THR A 42 8.00 9.56 -6.81
C THR A 42 7.38 8.52 -5.88
N ALA A 43 8.14 8.07 -4.89
CA ALA A 43 7.66 7.10 -3.91
C ALA A 43 6.63 7.75 -2.97
N VAL A 44 5.50 7.08 -2.75
CA VAL A 44 4.38 7.60 -1.95
C VAL A 44 4.19 6.80 -0.67
N ALA A 45 3.95 5.49 -0.81
CA ALA A 45 3.69 4.61 0.31
C ALA A 45 4.16 3.19 0.01
N THR A 46 4.34 2.38 1.05
CA THR A 46 4.64 0.96 0.89
C THR A 46 3.98 0.16 1.99
N ALA A 47 3.30 -0.93 1.61
CA ALA A 47 2.89 -1.97 2.54
C ALA A 47 3.86 -3.16 2.41
N VAL A 48 4.25 -3.73 3.55
CA VAL A 48 5.18 -4.86 3.62
C VAL A 48 4.49 -6.03 4.29
N SER A 49 4.54 -7.20 3.66
CA SER A 49 4.17 -8.47 4.27
C SER A 49 5.41 -9.34 4.35
N GLU A 50 5.72 -9.76 5.57
CA GLU A 50 6.69 -10.80 5.86
C GLU A 50 6.03 -12.18 5.76
N ASN A 51 6.83 -13.22 5.50
CA ASN A 51 6.40 -14.62 5.50
C ASN A 51 5.10 -14.89 4.71
N ILE A 52 5.09 -14.51 3.42
CA ILE A 52 3.93 -14.73 2.56
C ILE A 52 3.63 -16.23 2.40
N PRO A 53 2.36 -16.64 2.20
CA PRO A 53 1.93 -18.04 2.32
C PRO A 53 2.25 -18.87 1.06
N ILE A 54 3.51 -18.92 0.64
CA ILE A 54 4.00 -19.74 -0.47
C ILE A 54 5.12 -20.69 0.00
N LYS A 55 5.24 -21.85 -0.66
CA LYS A 55 6.27 -22.86 -0.37
C LYS A 55 7.14 -23.12 -1.58
N CYS A 56 8.39 -23.53 -1.38
CA CYS A 56 9.26 -23.88 -2.50
C CYS A 56 8.65 -25.07 -3.25
N SER A 57 8.33 -24.89 -4.53
CA SER A 57 7.70 -25.89 -5.39
C SER A 57 7.84 -25.51 -6.86
N ASP A 58 7.93 -26.52 -7.73
CA ASP A 58 7.89 -26.33 -9.19
C ASP A 58 6.48 -25.95 -9.70
N ARG A 59 5.47 -26.00 -8.84
CA ARG A 59 4.09 -25.63 -9.16
C ARG A 59 3.86 -24.13 -8.94
N VAL A 60 3.02 -23.55 -9.79
CA VAL A 60 2.45 -22.22 -9.55
C VAL A 60 1.54 -22.29 -8.33
N GLN A 61 1.68 -21.31 -7.45
CA GLN A 61 0.86 -21.13 -6.26
C GLN A 61 0.15 -19.78 -6.34
N SER A 62 -1.06 -19.73 -5.79
CA SER A 62 -1.88 -18.54 -5.78
C SER A 62 -2.17 -18.12 -4.35
N PHE A 63 -2.07 -16.82 -4.08
CA PHE A 63 -2.56 -16.23 -2.83
C PHE A 63 -3.14 -14.85 -3.12
N SER A 64 -3.95 -14.31 -2.21
CA SER A 64 -4.46 -12.95 -2.33
C SER A 64 -4.03 -12.10 -1.14
N ALA A 65 -3.90 -10.79 -1.38
CA ALA A 65 -3.65 -9.79 -0.36
C ALA A 65 -4.64 -8.63 -0.51
N SER A 66 -4.99 -8.03 0.62
CA SER A 66 -5.84 -6.83 0.69
C SER A 66 -5.04 -5.68 1.27
N TYR A 67 -5.00 -4.55 0.57
CA TYR A 67 -4.25 -3.36 0.93
C TYR A 67 -5.20 -2.25 1.38
N ASP A 68 -4.92 -1.70 2.55
CA ASP A 68 -5.59 -0.52 3.07
C ASP A 68 -4.93 0.72 2.46
N VAL A 69 -5.72 1.52 1.76
CA VAL A 69 -5.28 2.75 1.08
C VAL A 69 -5.96 4.00 1.64
N SER A 70 -6.58 3.90 2.82
CA SER A 70 -7.35 4.99 3.43
C SER A 70 -6.55 6.26 3.68
N ASN A 71 -5.24 6.13 3.90
CA ASN A 71 -4.37 7.29 4.08
C ASN A 71 -3.92 7.92 2.75
N LEU A 72 -4.06 7.26 1.61
CA LEU A 72 -3.73 7.87 0.31
C LEU A 72 -4.75 8.94 -0.04
N VAL A 73 -4.29 10.10 -0.49
CA VAL A 73 -5.16 11.20 -0.93
C VAL A 73 -5.57 11.03 -2.39
N GLU A 74 -6.48 11.87 -2.87
CA GLU A 74 -6.94 11.86 -4.25
C GLU A 74 -5.77 11.97 -5.23
N GLY A 75 -5.82 11.17 -6.30
CA GLY A 75 -4.75 11.15 -7.28
C GLY A 75 -4.66 9.87 -8.07
N VAL A 76 -3.70 9.84 -9.00
CA VAL A 76 -3.41 8.68 -9.84
C VAL A 76 -2.04 8.12 -9.47
N TYR A 77 -2.02 6.84 -9.14
CA TYR A 77 -0.86 6.13 -8.63
C TYR A 77 -0.55 4.90 -9.48
N LYS A 78 0.71 4.50 -9.51
CA LYS A 78 1.16 3.22 -10.06
C LYS A 78 1.77 2.37 -8.97
N THR A 79 1.70 1.06 -9.13
CA THR A 79 2.21 0.11 -8.14
C THR A 79 3.39 -0.69 -8.65
N TYR A 80 4.22 -1.18 -7.73
CA TYR A 80 5.19 -2.25 -7.98
C TYR A 80 5.00 -3.34 -6.93
N TYR A 81 5.13 -4.59 -7.35
CA TYR A 81 5.07 -5.76 -6.48
C TYR A 81 6.46 -6.36 -6.40
N THR A 82 7.13 -6.16 -5.26
CA THR A 82 8.51 -6.60 -5.07
C THR A 82 8.55 -7.77 -4.09
N PHE A 83 8.91 -8.94 -4.59
CA PHE A 83 9.23 -10.10 -3.75
C PHE A 83 10.66 -9.96 -3.24
N PHE A 84 10.86 -10.22 -1.96
CA PHE A 84 12.16 -10.12 -1.31
C PHE A 84 12.40 -11.29 -0.37
N THR A 85 13.66 -11.55 -0.04
CA THR A 85 14.05 -12.49 1.02
C THR A 85 14.91 -11.76 2.03
N TYR A 86 14.84 -12.22 3.27
CA TYR A 86 15.60 -11.68 4.39
C TYR A 86 16.01 -12.79 5.35
N ASN A 87 17.00 -12.53 6.19
CA ASN A 87 17.41 -13.45 7.25
C ASN A 87 17.34 -12.79 8.63
N GLU A 88 17.58 -13.59 9.67
CA GLU A 88 17.56 -13.14 11.07
C GLU A 88 18.56 -12.01 11.39
N TYR A 89 19.59 -11.83 10.55
CA TYR A 89 20.60 -10.78 10.68
C TYR A 89 20.21 -9.47 9.96
N GLY A 90 18.98 -9.38 9.41
CA GLY A 90 18.50 -8.21 8.69
C GLY A 90 19.11 -8.03 7.29
N ASN A 91 19.85 -9.02 6.78
CA ASN A 91 20.26 -8.99 5.37
C ASN A 91 19.03 -9.17 4.52
N TYR A 92 18.81 -8.27 3.57
CA TYR A 92 17.67 -8.32 2.67
C TYR A 92 18.14 -8.27 1.21
N ARG A 93 17.38 -8.89 0.31
CA ARG A 93 17.55 -8.73 -1.14
C ARG A 93 16.24 -8.84 -1.88
N ASN A 94 16.13 -8.11 -2.99
CA ASN A 94 15.04 -8.29 -3.94
C ASN A 94 15.24 -9.59 -4.71
N ILE A 95 14.16 -10.35 -4.88
CA ILE A 95 14.12 -11.57 -5.69
C ILE A 95 13.58 -11.22 -7.07
N ASP A 96 12.44 -10.54 -7.09
CA ASP A 96 11.72 -10.14 -8.30
C ASP A 96 10.95 -8.85 -8.03
N CYS A 97 10.81 -8.02 -9.06
CA CYS A 97 10.12 -6.74 -8.98
C CYS A 97 9.29 -6.55 -10.24
N VAL A 98 7.97 -6.63 -10.09
CA VAL A 98 7.03 -6.60 -11.20
C VAL A 98 6.27 -5.27 -11.18
N PRO A 99 6.26 -4.51 -12.30
CA PRO A 99 5.37 -3.37 -12.45
C PRO A 99 3.92 -3.81 -12.27
N GLY A 100 3.21 -3.13 -11.39
CA GLY A 100 1.82 -3.42 -11.07
C GLY A 100 0.83 -2.55 -11.84
N LEU A 101 -0.39 -2.53 -11.35
CA LEU A 101 -1.48 -1.75 -11.93
C LEU A 101 -1.37 -0.26 -11.56
N GLN A 102 -1.88 0.58 -12.45
CA GLN A 102 -2.26 1.96 -12.15
C GLN A 102 -3.66 1.98 -11.53
N PHE A 103 -3.85 2.79 -10.51
CA PHE A 103 -5.15 3.03 -9.88
C PHE A 103 -5.31 4.51 -9.51
N SER A 104 -6.54 4.94 -9.27
CA SER A 104 -6.83 6.28 -8.75
C SER A 104 -7.53 6.19 -7.41
N ILE A 105 -7.22 7.13 -6.52
CA ILE A 105 -8.08 7.46 -5.37
C ILE A 105 -8.98 8.60 -5.81
N VAL A 106 -10.29 8.40 -5.68
CA VAL A 106 -11.30 9.42 -6.02
C VAL A 106 -11.75 10.18 -4.77
N PRO A 107 -12.10 11.47 -4.90
CA PRO A 107 -12.58 12.26 -3.77
C PRO A 107 -13.85 11.65 -3.16
N PRO A 108 -14.06 11.82 -1.84
CA PRO A 108 -15.36 11.64 -1.24
C PRO A 108 -16.36 12.60 -1.89
N ASP A 109 -17.54 12.11 -2.26
CA ASP A 109 -18.58 12.85 -2.99
C ASP A 109 -18.96 14.20 -2.32
N GLU A 110 -19.08 15.27 -3.13
CA GLU A 110 -19.48 16.69 -2.93
C GLU A 110 -19.20 17.44 -1.59
N ARG A 111 -18.65 16.80 -0.57
CA ARG A 111 -18.63 17.30 0.83
C ARG A 111 -17.26 17.71 1.34
N CYS A 112 -16.21 17.66 0.52
CA CYS A 112 -14.89 18.11 0.94
C CYS A 112 -14.78 19.64 0.84
N ILE A 113 -14.54 20.25 1.99
CA ILE A 113 -14.48 21.71 2.19
C ILE A 113 -13.21 22.32 1.55
N ALA A 114 -12.22 21.50 1.18
CA ALA A 114 -11.05 21.89 0.39
C ALA A 114 -10.48 20.67 -0.37
N GLU A 115 -9.99 20.91 -1.60
CA GLU A 115 -9.17 19.94 -2.34
C GLU A 115 -7.82 19.75 -1.63
N TRP A 116 -7.37 18.50 -1.47
CA TRP A 116 -6.08 18.22 -0.87
C TRP A 116 -4.93 18.56 -1.82
N ASP A 117 -4.02 19.44 -1.42
CA ASP A 117 -2.82 19.73 -2.21
C ASP A 117 -1.72 18.69 -1.92
N GLY A 118 -1.70 17.61 -2.71
CA GLY A 118 -0.73 16.53 -2.55
C GLY A 118 0.73 16.96 -2.74
N GLN A 119 0.99 18.03 -3.50
CA GLN A 119 2.35 18.53 -3.75
C GLN A 119 2.88 19.34 -2.56
N GLN A 120 2.01 20.10 -1.88
CA GLN A 120 2.39 20.91 -0.72
C GLN A 120 2.27 20.14 0.60
N TRP A 121 1.28 19.27 0.73
CA TRP A 121 0.92 18.62 2.01
C TRP A 121 1.29 17.13 2.04
N GLY A 122 1.73 16.57 0.92
CA GLY A 122 2.10 15.17 0.77
C GLY A 122 0.95 14.29 0.31
N PHE A 123 1.26 13.09 -0.18
CA PHE A 123 0.27 12.16 -0.77
C PHE A 123 -0.34 11.17 0.23
N VAL A 124 0.03 11.31 1.51
CA VAL A 124 -0.46 10.49 2.61
C VAL A 124 -1.03 11.43 3.66
N GLN A 125 -2.33 11.32 3.90
CA GLN A 125 -3.00 11.99 5.01
C GLN A 125 -2.91 11.11 6.26
N LEU A 126 -2.39 11.70 7.34
CA LEU A 126 -2.42 11.06 8.65
C LEU A 126 -3.83 11.12 9.26
N PRO A 127 -4.14 10.25 10.23
CA PRO A 127 -5.38 10.36 11.00
C PRO A 127 -5.53 11.74 11.63
N SER A 128 -6.77 12.22 11.76
CA SER A 128 -7.05 13.48 12.44
C SER A 128 -6.49 13.45 13.87
N PRO A 129 -5.81 14.51 14.32
CA PRO A 129 -5.24 14.54 15.66
C PRO A 129 -6.34 14.58 16.73
N GLU A 130 -6.10 13.96 17.88
CA GLU A 130 -6.92 14.20 19.06
C GLU A 130 -6.66 15.61 19.61
N THR A 131 -7.71 16.44 19.70
CA THR A 131 -7.62 17.76 20.31
C THR A 131 -8.32 17.76 21.66
N LYS A 132 -7.63 18.21 22.72
CA LYS A 132 -8.22 18.42 24.06
C LYS A 132 -7.89 19.84 24.54
N PRO A 133 -8.83 20.55 25.19
CA PRO A 133 -8.52 21.81 25.83
C PRO A 133 -7.53 21.56 26.98
N GLU A 134 -6.43 22.31 27.02
CA GLU A 134 -5.62 22.37 28.24
C GLU A 134 -6.47 23.00 29.35
N ARG A 135 -6.41 22.44 30.56
CA ARG A 135 -7.12 22.98 31.73
C ARG A 135 -6.74 24.46 31.89
N SER A 136 -7.71 25.36 31.73
CA SER A 136 -7.64 26.65 32.38
C SER A 136 -7.90 26.43 33.86
N GLU A 137 -6.84 26.37 34.68
CA GLU A 137 -6.98 26.64 36.12
C GLU A 137 -7.37 28.11 36.27
N LEU A 138 -8.67 28.40 36.14
CA LEU A 138 -9.25 29.59 36.70
C LEU A 138 -9.33 29.32 38.21
N ASN A 139 -8.25 29.68 38.90
CA ASN A 139 -8.24 29.85 40.35
C ASN A 139 -9.37 30.82 40.72
N GLY A 140 -10.44 30.29 41.29
CA GLY A 140 -11.49 31.04 41.99
C GLY A 140 -11.22 31.09 43.48
#